data_AF-A0A645DGK4-F1
#
_entry.id   AF-A0A645DGK4-F1
#
_cell.length_a   1.000
_cell.length_b   1.000
_cell.length_c   1.000
_cell.angle_alpha   90.00
_cell.angle_beta   90.00
_cell.angle_gamma   90.00
#
_symmetry.space_group_name_H-M   'P 1'
#
loop_
_entity.id
_entity.type
_entity.pdbx_description
1 polymer ?
#
loop_
_entity_poly.entity_id
_entity_poly.type
_entity_poly.pdbx_seq_one_letter_code
_entity_poly.pdbx_strand_id
1 'polypeptide(L)'
;MSEELKWGKPTYLRNGENTIILFSFKDSCAIGFMKGTLLKDEKQILVAPGEHSQAMRMAKFTTANEVRSQAETLRGYIAEAIAIEDAGLEINFQPVQAEMPEEFQQVLDDSPDIRQAFYALTPGRQRAYLLHFAEAKQSKTRSARIEKYIPVILAGKGMLDRD
;
A
#
# COMPACT_ATOMS: atom_id res chain seq x y z
N MET A 1 12.81 13.88 -14.57
CA MET A 1 11.60 13.59 -13.76
C MET A 1 10.96 14.91 -13.43
N SER A 2 9.63 14.96 -13.35
CA SER A 2 8.91 16.10 -12.77
C SER A 2 8.66 15.84 -11.29
N GLU A 3 8.48 16.89 -10.49
CA GLU A 3 8.12 16.79 -9.08
C GLU A 3 6.68 17.28 -8.89
N GLU A 4 5.90 16.53 -8.10
CA GLU A 4 4.57 16.90 -7.65
C GLU A 4 4.40 16.59 -6.16
N LEU A 5 3.47 17.28 -5.51
CA LEU A 5 3.08 16.99 -4.14
C LEU A 5 1.86 16.05 -4.14
N LYS A 6 2.07 14.75 -3.88
CA LYS A 6 0.99 13.75 -3.78
C LYS A 6 0.89 13.21 -2.37
N TRP A 7 -0.34 13.14 -1.83
CA TRP A 7 -0.60 12.71 -0.44
C TRP A 7 0.26 13.46 0.60
N GLY A 8 0.50 14.75 0.34
CA GLY A 8 1.34 15.63 1.15
C GLY A 8 2.85 15.31 1.12
N LYS A 9 3.34 14.58 0.11
CA LYS A 9 4.73 14.13 0.01
C LYS A 9 5.34 14.46 -1.35
N PRO A 10 6.61 14.90 -1.39
CA PRO A 10 7.34 15.06 -2.65
C PRO A 10 7.37 13.73 -3.41
N THR A 11 6.81 13.75 -4.60
CA THR A 11 6.68 12.59 -5.49
C THR A 11 7.27 12.96 -6.83
N TYR A 12 8.18 12.14 -7.33
CA TYR A 12 8.84 12.33 -8.61
C TYR A 12 8.25 11.39 -9.63
N LEU A 13 7.93 11.95 -10.79
CA LEU A 13 7.25 11.26 -11.87
C LEU A 13 8.17 11.11 -13.07
N ARG A 14 8.01 9.98 -13.76
CA ARG A 14 8.58 9.70 -15.08
C ARG A 14 7.42 9.34 -16.00
N ASN A 15 7.32 10.00 -17.14
CA ASN A 15 6.26 9.78 -18.13
C ASN A 15 4.83 9.92 -17.57
N GLY A 16 4.65 10.77 -16.55
CA GLY A 16 3.36 10.98 -15.88
C GLY A 16 3.01 9.93 -14.81
N GLU A 17 3.83 8.88 -14.67
CA GLU A 17 3.65 7.85 -13.66
C GLU A 17 4.45 8.18 -12.39
N ASN A 18 3.91 7.81 -11.23
CA ASN A 18 4.63 7.95 -9.96
C ASN A 18 5.82 6.97 -9.95
N THR A 19 7.03 7.49 -9.81
CA THR A 19 8.25 6.65 -9.84
C THR A 19 8.87 6.56 -8.45
N ILE A 20 9.11 7.71 -7.83
CA ILE A 20 9.79 7.83 -6.53
C ILE A 20 8.98 8.73 -5.61
N ILE A 21 8.92 8.42 -4.33
CA ILE A 21 8.25 9.24 -3.31
C ILE A 21 9.14 9.34 -2.07
N LEU A 22 9.18 10.53 -1.45
CA LEU A 22 9.92 10.74 -0.22
C LEU A 22 8.99 10.69 0.99
N PHE A 23 9.35 9.87 1.97
CA PHE A 23 8.62 9.74 3.22
C PHE A 23 9.40 10.36 4.38
N SER A 24 8.68 11.12 5.20
CA SER A 24 9.10 11.52 6.54
C SER A 24 8.23 10.79 7.57
N PHE A 25 8.88 10.05 8.46
CA PHE A 25 8.28 9.47 9.66
C PHE A 25 8.78 10.21 10.89
N LYS A 26 8.25 9.88 12.08
CA LYS A 26 8.63 10.54 13.33
C LYS A 26 10.15 10.44 13.59
N ASP A 27 10.71 9.24 13.43
CA ASP A 27 12.10 8.93 13.80
C ASP A 27 12.93 8.41 12.62
N SER A 28 12.42 8.55 11.38
CA SER A 28 13.11 8.07 10.17
C SER A 28 12.62 8.77 8.90
N CYS A 29 13.36 8.63 7.81
CA CYS A 29 12.92 8.98 6.47
C CYS A 29 13.09 7.79 5.52
N ALA A 30 12.45 7.85 4.37
CA ALA A 30 12.63 6.84 3.34
C ALA A 30 12.52 7.40 1.92
N ILE A 31 13.24 6.75 1.00
CA ILE A 31 13.00 6.86 -0.44
C ILE A 31 12.19 5.64 -0.85
N GLY A 32 10.95 5.86 -1.30
CA GLY A 32 10.08 4.83 -1.83
C GLY A 32 10.13 4.75 -3.35
N PHE A 33 10.20 3.53 -3.87
CA PHE A 33 10.18 3.20 -5.28
C PHE A 33 8.86 2.50 -5.60
N MET A 34 8.03 3.11 -6.45
CA MET A 34 6.65 2.64 -6.70
C MET A 34 6.62 1.23 -7.29
N LYS A 35 7.48 0.96 -8.28
CA LYS A 35 7.71 -0.37 -8.87
C LYS A 35 8.91 -1.08 -8.25
N GLY A 36 9.12 -0.91 -6.94
CA GLY A 36 10.33 -1.33 -6.23
C GLY A 36 10.63 -2.84 -6.26
N THR A 37 9.66 -3.71 -6.49
CA THR A 37 9.89 -5.16 -6.68
C THR A 37 10.57 -5.51 -8.01
N LEU A 38 10.59 -4.60 -8.98
CA LEU A 38 11.30 -4.79 -10.24
C LEU A 38 12.78 -4.33 -10.17
N LEU A 39 13.17 -3.64 -9.10
CA LEU A 39 14.57 -3.28 -8.86
C LEU A 39 15.38 -4.53 -8.52
N LYS A 40 16.65 -4.57 -8.94
CA LYS A 40 17.53 -5.72 -8.66
C LYS A 40 17.88 -5.87 -7.18
N ASP A 41 17.97 -4.76 -6.46
CA ASP A 41 18.34 -4.66 -5.05
C ASP A 41 19.61 -5.45 -4.67
N GLU A 42 20.69 -5.35 -5.46
CA GLU A 42 21.94 -6.10 -5.20
C GLU A 42 22.55 -5.78 -3.82
N LYS A 43 22.23 -4.61 -3.24
CA LYS A 43 22.70 -4.21 -1.91
C LYS A 43 21.76 -4.64 -0.77
N GLN A 44 20.59 -5.19 -1.09
CA GLN A 44 19.62 -5.73 -0.12
C GLN A 44 19.23 -4.69 0.95
N ILE A 45 19.05 -3.43 0.55
CA ILE A 45 18.66 -2.34 1.47
C ILE A 45 17.19 -1.95 1.32
N LEU A 46 16.46 -2.57 0.39
CA LEU A 46 15.07 -2.26 0.12
C LEU A 46 14.14 -3.14 0.94
N VAL A 47 13.20 -2.51 1.64
CA VAL A 47 12.19 -3.21 2.46
C VAL A 47 10.79 -2.92 1.96
N ALA A 48 9.88 -3.88 2.14
CA ALA A 48 8.47 -3.65 1.92
C ALA A 48 7.92 -2.64 2.96
N PRO A 49 7.02 -1.72 2.57
CA PRO A 49 6.30 -0.86 3.51
C PRO A 49 5.50 -1.62 4.58
N GLY A 50 5.00 -2.80 4.23
CA GLY A 50 4.29 -3.72 5.11
C GLY A 50 4.18 -5.10 4.48
N GLU A 51 3.75 -6.08 5.27
CA GLU A 51 3.70 -7.51 4.92
C GLU A 51 2.99 -7.80 3.59
N HIS A 52 1.91 -7.06 3.29
CA HIS A 52 1.11 -7.28 2.08
C HIS A 52 1.51 -6.38 0.89
N SER A 53 2.62 -5.63 0.96
CA SER A 53 3.05 -4.75 -0.13
C SER A 53 3.66 -5.53 -1.29
N GLN A 54 2.98 -5.52 -2.43
CA GLN A 54 3.34 -6.30 -3.62
C GLN A 54 4.20 -5.55 -4.64
N ALA A 55 4.29 -4.22 -4.54
CA ALA A 55 4.96 -3.40 -5.53
C ALA A 55 6.03 -2.51 -4.89
N MET A 56 5.61 -1.60 -4.02
CA MET A 56 6.54 -0.62 -3.47
C MET A 56 7.60 -1.30 -2.60
N ARG A 57 8.82 -0.79 -2.74
CA ARG A 57 9.93 -1.01 -1.80
C ARG A 57 10.50 0.34 -1.37
N MET A 58 11.11 0.37 -0.19
CA MET A 58 11.66 1.59 0.40
C MET A 58 13.06 1.36 0.96
N ALA A 59 13.96 2.30 0.72
CA ALA A 59 15.20 2.42 1.49
C ALA A 59 14.93 3.34 2.68
N LYS A 60 15.10 2.83 3.92
CA LYS A 60 14.82 3.57 5.17
C LYS A 60 16.10 4.00 5.85
N PHE A 61 16.07 5.20 6.44
CA PHE A 61 17.21 5.80 7.11
C PHE A 61 16.78 6.51 8.39
N THR A 62 17.63 6.50 9.41
CA THR A 62 17.42 7.20 10.68
C THR A 62 18.34 8.40 10.83
N THR A 63 19.45 8.44 10.09
CA THR A 63 20.41 9.56 10.11
C THR A 63 20.80 10.03 8.72
N ALA A 64 21.19 11.31 8.61
CA ALA A 64 21.71 11.86 7.36
C ALA A 64 23.03 11.21 6.91
N ASN A 65 23.81 10.65 7.84
CA ASN A 65 25.05 9.95 7.50
C ASN A 65 24.79 8.62 6.80
N GLU A 66 23.74 7.88 7.18
CA GLU A 66 23.33 6.66 6.49
C GLU A 66 22.89 6.95 5.05
N VAL A 67 22.17 8.06 4.82
CA VAL A 67 21.80 8.48 3.46
C VAL A 67 23.06 8.80 2.64
N ARG A 68 24.01 9.53 3.24
CA ARG A 68 25.26 9.90 2.56
C ARG A 68 26.13 8.69 2.22
N SER A 69 26.24 7.71 3.13
CA SER A 69 27.03 6.50 2.87
C SER A 69 26.42 5.61 1.79
N GLN A 70 25.12 5.70 1.56
CA GLN A 70 24.40 4.96 0.51
C GLN A 70 24.17 5.76 -0.78
N ALA A 71 24.76 6.95 -0.93
CA ALA A 71 24.44 7.87 -2.02
C ALA A 71 24.64 7.25 -3.42
N GLU A 72 25.69 6.46 -3.62
CA GLU A 72 25.95 5.78 -4.90
C GLU A 72 24.91 4.69 -5.18
N THR A 73 24.63 3.84 -4.19
CA THR A 73 23.56 2.83 -4.25
C THR A 73 22.22 3.46 -4.60
N LEU A 74 21.84 4.55 -3.93
CA LEU A 74 20.58 5.24 -4.14
C LEU A 74 20.48 5.83 -5.56
N ARG A 75 21.58 6.37 -6.10
CA ARG A 75 21.62 6.83 -7.51
C ARG A 75 21.41 5.67 -8.48
N GLY A 76 21.99 4.50 -8.21
CA GLY A 76 21.75 3.29 -8.98
C GLY A 76 20.27 2.91 -9.01
N TYR A 77 19.62 2.86 -7.84
CA TYR A 77 18.19 2.53 -7.76
C TYR A 77 17.28 3.57 -8.42
N ILE A 78 17.64 4.85 -8.34
CA ILE A 78 16.91 5.91 -9.07
C ILE A 78 17.03 5.71 -10.58
N ALA A 79 18.22 5.37 -11.08
CA ALA A 79 18.44 5.10 -12.51
C ALA A 79 17.67 3.86 -12.98
N GLU A 80 17.68 2.77 -12.20
CA GLU A 80 16.88 1.57 -12.47
C GLU A 80 15.37 1.88 -12.48
N ALA A 81 14.87 2.64 -11.50
CA ALA A 81 13.46 3.03 -11.44
C ALA A 81 13.04 3.85 -12.66
N ILE A 82 13.90 4.76 -13.14
CA ILE A 82 13.65 5.51 -14.39
C ILE A 82 13.61 4.56 -15.58
N ALA A 83 14.55 3.63 -15.69
CA ALA A 83 14.60 2.66 -16.79
C ALA A 83 13.38 1.74 -16.82
N ILE A 84 12.85 1.35 -15.65
CA ILE A 84 11.61 0.57 -15.51
C ILE A 84 10.42 1.32 -16.12
N GLU A 85 10.27 2.61 -15.82
CA GLU A 85 9.18 3.42 -16.37
C GLU A 85 9.36 3.72 -17.86
N ASP A 86 10.58 3.97 -18.31
CA ASP A 86 10.88 4.17 -19.73
C ASP A 86 10.63 2.91 -20.56
N ALA A 87 10.85 1.73 -19.98
CA ALA A 87 10.56 0.45 -20.60
C ALA A 87 9.06 0.05 -20.51
N GLY A 88 8.23 0.81 -19.80
CA GLY A 88 6.80 0.52 -19.63
C GLY A 88 6.54 -0.80 -18.89
N LEU A 89 7.45 -1.21 -17.99
CA LEU A 89 7.28 -2.45 -17.25
C LEU A 89 6.18 -2.32 -16.20
N GLU A 90 5.32 -3.32 -16.10
CA GLU A 90 4.20 -3.35 -15.16
C GLU A 90 4.35 -4.46 -14.12
N ILE A 91 3.76 -4.23 -12.94
CA ILE A 91 3.72 -5.21 -11.86
C ILE A 91 2.43 -6.01 -11.96
N ASN A 92 2.58 -7.33 -12.11
CA ASN A 92 1.46 -8.26 -12.00
C ASN A 92 1.09 -8.46 -10.53
N PHE A 93 0.14 -7.67 -10.05
CA PHE A 93 -0.39 -7.81 -8.70
C PHE A 93 -1.06 -9.16 -8.52
N GLN A 94 -0.59 -9.93 -7.55
CA GLN A 94 -1.29 -11.13 -7.14
C GLN A 94 -2.54 -10.74 -6.35
N PRO A 95 -3.67 -11.43 -6.59
CA PRO A 95 -4.76 -11.37 -5.65
C PRO A 95 -4.23 -11.94 -4.32
N VAL A 96 -4.15 -11.14 -3.27
CA VAL A 96 -4.10 -11.76 -1.94
C VAL A 96 -5.50 -12.25 -1.69
N GLN A 97 -5.59 -13.56 -1.51
CA GLN A 97 -6.78 -14.21 -1.03
C GLN A 97 -7.07 -13.63 0.35
N ALA A 98 -7.99 -12.67 0.40
CA ALA A 98 -8.58 -12.27 1.65
C ALA A 98 -9.79 -13.19 1.83
N GLU A 99 -9.67 -14.10 2.78
CA GLU A 99 -10.77 -15.00 3.14
C GLU A 99 -11.95 -14.17 3.61
N MET A 100 -13.15 -14.51 3.14
CA MET A 100 -14.39 -13.92 3.64
C MET A 100 -14.71 -14.58 4.99
N PRO A 101 -14.62 -13.86 6.12
CA PRO A 101 -14.99 -14.45 7.40
C PRO A 101 -16.47 -14.79 7.40
N GLU A 102 -16.83 -15.95 7.95
CA GLU A 102 -18.22 -16.42 8.04
C GLU A 102 -19.15 -15.36 8.67
N GLU A 103 -18.67 -14.65 9.69
CA GLU A 103 -19.44 -13.61 10.36
C GLU A 103 -19.73 -12.41 9.43
N PHE A 104 -18.82 -12.09 8.51
CA PHE A 104 -19.07 -11.01 7.56
C PHE A 104 -19.96 -11.48 6.42
N GLN A 105 -19.78 -12.72 5.95
CA GLN A 105 -20.69 -13.32 4.96
C GLN A 105 -22.13 -13.29 5.47
N GLN A 106 -22.37 -13.66 6.74
CA GLN A 106 -23.69 -13.60 7.36
C GLN A 106 -24.28 -12.18 7.34
N VAL A 107 -23.48 -11.15 7.67
CA VAL A 107 -23.92 -9.75 7.60
C VAL A 107 -24.30 -9.34 6.18
N LEU A 108 -23.53 -9.77 5.17
CA LEU A 108 -23.83 -9.50 3.75
C LEU A 108 -25.09 -10.26 3.29
N ASP A 109 -25.38 -11.41 3.87
CA ASP A 109 -26.57 -12.21 3.56
C ASP A 109 -27.84 -11.62 4.21
N ASP A 110 -27.70 -11.09 5.43
CA ASP A 110 -28.81 -10.51 6.19
C ASP A 110 -29.14 -9.07 5.76
N SER A 111 -28.21 -8.36 5.10
CA SER A 111 -28.39 -6.96 4.68
C SER A 111 -27.96 -6.71 3.23
N PRO A 112 -28.94 -6.63 2.30
CA PRO A 112 -28.67 -6.27 0.90
C PRO A 112 -27.97 -4.92 0.74
N ASP A 113 -28.28 -3.94 1.60
CA ASP A 113 -27.68 -2.60 1.55
C ASP A 113 -26.19 -2.63 1.86
N ILE A 114 -25.79 -3.35 2.93
CA ILE A 114 -24.37 -3.53 3.28
C ILE A 114 -23.64 -4.29 2.18
N ARG A 115 -24.29 -5.33 1.64
CA ARG A 115 -23.75 -6.10 0.51
C ARG A 115 -23.45 -5.22 -0.70
N GLN A 116 -24.43 -4.42 -1.12
CA GLN A 116 -24.28 -3.54 -2.27
C GLN A 116 -23.18 -2.50 -2.00
N ALA A 117 -23.18 -1.88 -0.82
CA ALA A 117 -22.18 -0.88 -0.46
C ALA A 117 -20.75 -1.46 -0.44
N PHE A 118 -20.57 -2.66 0.13
CA PHE A 118 -19.28 -3.34 0.16
C PHE A 118 -18.76 -3.66 -1.25
N TYR A 119 -19.58 -4.26 -2.10
CA TYR A 119 -19.17 -4.61 -3.46
C TYR A 119 -19.00 -3.41 -4.39
N ALA A 120 -19.56 -2.24 -4.06
CA ALA A 120 -19.31 -0.99 -4.75
C ALA A 120 -17.94 -0.37 -4.41
N LEU A 121 -17.27 -0.81 -3.34
CA LEU A 121 -15.92 -0.35 -3.02
C LEU A 121 -14.90 -0.82 -4.06
N THR A 122 -13.78 -0.11 -4.19
CA THR A 122 -12.67 -0.58 -5.04
C THR A 122 -12.11 -1.92 -4.52
N PRO A 123 -11.57 -2.80 -5.38
CA PRO A 123 -11.04 -4.10 -4.94
C PRO A 123 -10.01 -3.99 -3.81
N GLY A 124 -9.19 -2.93 -3.80
CA GLY A 124 -8.24 -2.65 -2.73
C GLY A 124 -8.90 -2.34 -1.39
N ARG A 125 -10.00 -1.59 -1.38
CA ARG A 125 -10.78 -1.28 -0.17
C ARG A 125 -11.49 -2.52 0.36
N GLN A 126 -12.15 -3.28 -0.51
CA GLN A 126 -12.80 -4.55 -0.14
C GLN A 126 -11.79 -5.48 0.54
N ARG A 127 -10.63 -5.66 -0.09
CA ARG A 127 -9.54 -6.47 0.44
C ARG A 127 -9.02 -5.99 1.80
N ALA A 128 -8.88 -4.68 2.01
CA ALA A 128 -8.43 -4.13 3.29
C ALA A 128 -9.37 -4.52 4.43
N TYR A 129 -10.69 -4.43 4.21
CA TYR A 129 -11.69 -4.89 5.19
C TYR A 129 -11.57 -6.38 5.47
N LEU A 130 -11.53 -7.21 4.43
CA LEU A 130 -11.45 -8.66 4.57
C LEU A 130 -10.19 -9.08 5.34
N LEU A 131 -9.03 -8.51 5.03
CA LEU A 131 -7.80 -8.77 5.77
C LEU A 131 -7.92 -8.35 7.24
N HIS A 132 -8.47 -7.16 7.51
CA HIS A 132 -8.66 -6.70 8.89
C HIS A 132 -9.64 -7.58 9.68
N PHE A 133 -10.71 -8.06 9.05
CA PHE A 133 -11.65 -8.95 9.71
C PHE A 133 -11.01 -10.33 9.94
N ALA A 134 -10.36 -10.91 8.92
CA ALA A 134 -9.75 -12.23 9.00
C ALA A 134 -8.53 -12.31 9.95
N GLU A 135 -7.81 -11.21 10.17
CA GLU A 135 -6.67 -11.17 11.11
C GLU A 135 -7.09 -11.51 12.56
N ALA A 136 -8.35 -11.26 12.94
CA ALA A 136 -8.84 -11.60 14.27
C ALA A 136 -9.16 -13.10 14.41
N LYS A 137 -8.41 -13.79 15.27
CA LYS A 137 -8.56 -15.24 15.52
C LYS A 137 -9.87 -15.62 16.19
N GLN A 138 -10.39 -14.77 17.08
CA GLN A 138 -11.62 -15.04 17.83
C GLN A 138 -12.84 -14.50 17.08
N SER A 139 -13.87 -15.34 16.93
CA SER A 139 -15.15 -14.98 16.28
C SER A 139 -15.75 -13.68 16.84
N LYS A 140 -15.85 -13.55 18.17
CA LYS A 140 -16.35 -12.33 18.82
C LYS A 140 -15.57 -11.06 18.42
N THR A 141 -14.26 -11.17 18.22
CA THR A 141 -13.45 -10.02 17.79
C THR A 141 -13.69 -9.70 16.32
N ARG A 142 -13.92 -10.71 15.47
CA ARG A 142 -14.32 -10.49 14.07
C ARG A 142 -15.64 -9.76 13.99
N SER A 143 -16.67 -10.24 14.68
CA SER A 143 -17.99 -9.59 14.72
C SER A 143 -17.90 -8.14 15.21
N ALA A 144 -17.13 -7.88 16.27
CA ALA A 144 -16.94 -6.53 16.78
C ALA A 144 -16.21 -5.60 15.79
N ARG A 145 -15.20 -6.12 15.06
CA ARG A 145 -14.53 -5.38 13.98
C ARG A 145 -15.52 -5.08 12.85
N ILE A 146 -16.31 -6.07 12.43
CA ILE A 146 -17.31 -5.93 11.36
C ILE A 146 -18.33 -4.84 11.72
N GLU A 147 -19.00 -4.97 12.87
CA GLU A 147 -20.01 -4.00 13.34
C GLU A 147 -19.47 -2.58 13.37
N LYS A 148 -18.24 -2.41 13.89
CA LYS A 148 -17.57 -1.10 13.94
C LYS A 148 -17.44 -0.45 12.57
N TYR A 149 -17.22 -1.23 11.52
CA TYR A 149 -16.94 -0.70 10.18
C TYR A 149 -18.14 -0.68 9.23
N ILE A 150 -19.28 -1.27 9.58
CA ILE A 150 -20.52 -1.19 8.79
C ILE A 150 -20.86 0.25 8.37
N PRO A 151 -20.87 1.25 9.28
CA PRO A 151 -21.19 2.63 8.88
C PRO A 151 -20.22 3.21 7.85
N VAL A 152 -18.95 2.82 7.90
CA VAL A 152 -17.91 3.29 6.97
C VAL A 152 -18.09 2.67 5.58
N ILE A 153 -18.42 1.37 5.55
CA ILE A 153 -18.74 0.65 4.31
C ILE A 153 -19.97 1.25 3.64
N LEU A 154 -21.04 1.51 4.41
CA LEU A 154 -22.25 2.16 3.92
C LEU A 154 -22.00 3.57 3.37
N ALA A 155 -20.97 4.27 3.89
CA ALA A 155 -20.53 5.56 3.37
C ALA A 155 -19.65 5.45 2.10
N GLY A 156 -19.39 4.25 1.57
CA GLY A 156 -18.55 4.03 0.38
C GLY A 156 -17.05 4.29 0.62
N LYS A 157 -16.62 4.32 1.88
CA LYS A 157 -15.24 4.65 2.28
C LYS A 157 -14.42 3.40 2.56
N GLY A 158 -13.11 3.51 2.39
CA GLY A 158 -12.14 2.54 2.91
C GLY A 158 -11.79 2.80 4.38
N MET A 159 -11.29 1.78 5.08
CA MET A 159 -10.92 1.87 6.51
C MET A 159 -9.97 3.02 6.88
N LEU A 160 -9.11 3.40 5.93
CA LEU A 160 -8.07 4.42 6.13
C LEU A 160 -8.41 5.76 5.47
N ASP A 161 -9.56 5.84 4.82
CA ASP A 161 -10.02 7.10 4.24
C ASP A 161 -10.38 8.04 5.39
N ARG A 162 -9.82 9.25 5.35
CA ARG A 162 -10.18 10.32 6.26
C ARG A 162 -11.34 11.11 5.67
N ASP A 163 -12.14 11.72 6.54
CA ASP A 163 -13.16 12.69 6.16
C ASP A 163 -12.57 13.93 5.48
#